data_AF-A0A914YMX3-F1
#
_entry.id   AF-A0A914YMX3-F1
#
_cell.length_a   1.000
_cell.length_b   1.000
_cell.length_c   1.000
_cell.angle_alpha   90.00
_cell.angle_beta   90.00
_cell.angle_gamma   90.00
#
_symmetry.space_group_name_H-M   'P 1'
#
loop_
_entity.id
_entity.type
_entity.pdbx_description
1 polymer ?
#
loop_
_entity_poly.entity_id
_entity_poly.type
_entity_poly.pdbx_seq_one_letter_code
_entity_poly.pdbx_strand_id
1 'polypeptide(L)'
;MVNLKQQLELIDYFGPLICALIFTIILALISLTCLNYCCVSPTDDLTKVEEWGYHHHMHMKLGPHRQSVIERQLRPKYGKVDV
;
A
#
# COMPACT_ATOMS: atom_id res chain seq x y z
N MET A 1 -7.88 -28.16 46.28
CA MET A 1 -8.61 -27.35 45.27
C MET A 1 -7.57 -26.54 44.52
N VAL A 2 -7.22 -26.94 43.29
CA VAL A 2 -6.14 -26.29 42.52
C VAL A 2 -6.68 -25.00 41.94
N ASN A 3 -5.98 -23.88 42.17
CA ASN A 3 -6.40 -22.58 41.66
C ASN A 3 -5.92 -22.44 40.21
N LEU A 4 -6.87 -22.51 39.27
CA LEU A 4 -6.65 -22.49 37.81
C LEU A 4 -6.63 -21.08 37.21
N LYS A 5 -6.47 -20.02 38.01
CA LYS A 5 -6.39 -18.66 37.47
C LYS A 5 -5.05 -18.47 36.78
N GLN A 6 -5.11 -18.31 35.46
CA GLN A 6 -3.98 -17.88 34.66
C GLN A 6 -3.55 -16.48 35.14
N GLN A 7 -2.31 -16.37 35.62
CA GLN A 7 -1.65 -15.10 35.91
C GLN A 7 -1.26 -14.53 34.54
N LEU A 8 -2.08 -13.62 34.02
CA LEU A 8 -1.87 -13.02 32.71
C LEU A 8 -1.03 -11.76 32.89
N GLU A 9 0.21 -11.81 32.44
CA GLU A 9 1.10 -10.67 32.51
C GLU A 9 0.91 -9.76 31.29
N LEU A 10 1.30 -8.49 31.41
CA LEU A 10 1.16 -7.52 30.32
C LEU A 10 1.85 -8.01 29.03
N ILE A 11 2.96 -8.75 29.19
CA ILE A 11 3.75 -9.34 28.10
C ILE A 11 2.93 -10.30 27.22
N ASP A 12 1.97 -11.01 27.81
CA ASP A 12 1.18 -12.03 27.11
C ASP A 12 0.25 -11.41 26.05
N TYR A 13 -0.11 -10.12 26.20
CA TYR A 13 -0.92 -9.38 25.24
C TYR A 13 -0.15 -8.92 23.99
N PHE A 14 1.19 -8.82 24.06
CA PHE A 14 2.00 -8.41 22.92
C PHE A 14 2.07 -9.49 21.84
N GLY A 15 1.94 -10.77 22.20
CA GLY A 15 1.94 -11.87 21.23
C GLY A 15 0.86 -11.71 20.15
N PRO A 16 -0.43 -11.63 20.53
CA PRO A 16 -1.51 -11.38 19.58
C PRO A 16 -1.36 -10.05 18.81
N LEU A 17 -0.91 -9.00 19.47
CA LEU A 17 -0.73 -7.67 18.87
C LEU A 17 0.33 -7.69 17.76
N ILE A 18 1.50 -8.29 18.03
CA ILE A 18 2.57 -8.43 17.05
C ILE A 18 2.14 -9.34 15.90
N CYS A 19 1.44 -10.43 16.20
CA CYS A 19 0.95 -11.34 15.18
C CYS A 19 -0.05 -10.65 14.23
N ALA A 20 -0.98 -9.86 14.79
CA ALA A 20 -1.91 -9.04 14.01
C ALA A 20 -1.16 -8.01 13.15
N LEU A 21 -0.16 -7.33 13.71
CA LEU A 21 0.66 -6.35 12.98
C LEU A 21 1.37 -6.99 11.79
N ILE A 22 2.03 -8.14 11.99
CA ILE A 22 2.75 -8.86 10.94
C ILE A 22 1.77 -9.31 9.85
N PHE A 23 0.62 -9.87 10.23
CA PHE A 23 -0.42 -10.29 9.29
C PHE A 23 -0.92 -9.11 8.45
N THR A 24 -1.23 -7.98 9.08
CA THR A 24 -1.66 -6.75 8.38
C THR A 24 -0.58 -6.23 7.44
N ILE A 25 0.69 -6.22 7.84
CA ILE A 25 1.80 -5.81 6.97
C ILE A 25 1.91 -6.72 5.75
N ILE A 26 1.81 -8.03 5.93
CA ILE A 26 1.87 -8.99 4.81
C ILE A 26 0.71 -8.77 3.84
N LEU A 27 -0.53 -8.62 4.36
CA LEU A 27 -1.69 -8.31 3.53
C LEU A 27 -1.53 -6.97 2.79
N ALA A 28 -1.02 -5.95 3.47
CA ALA A 28 -0.75 -4.65 2.86
C ALA A 28 0.30 -4.76 1.74
N LEU A 29 1.38 -5.51 1.96
CA LEU A 29 2.40 -5.73 0.93
C LEU A 29 1.82 -6.46 -0.28
N ILE A 30 1.07 -7.54 -0.08
CA ILE A 30 0.42 -8.28 -1.17
C ILE A 30 -0.57 -7.37 -1.92
N SER A 31 -1.39 -6.59 -1.20
CA SER A 31 -2.35 -5.68 -1.81
C SER A 31 -1.66 -4.58 -2.61
N LEU A 32 -0.62 -3.96 -2.06
CA LEU A 32 0.05 -2.83 -2.70
C LEU A 32 1.01 -3.25 -3.81
N THR A 33 1.54 -4.46 -3.77
CA THR A 33 2.50 -4.97 -4.77
C THR A 33 1.85 -5.96 -5.73
N CYS A 34 1.33 -7.09 -5.25
CA CYS A 34 0.79 -8.14 -6.11
C CYS A 34 -0.46 -7.67 -6.85
N LEU A 35 -1.44 -7.02 -6.20
CA LEU A 35 -2.63 -6.57 -6.92
C LEU A 35 -2.30 -5.42 -7.87
N ASN A 36 -1.57 -4.40 -7.41
CA ASN A 36 -1.22 -3.26 -8.28
C ASN A 36 -0.29 -3.64 -9.43
N TYR A 37 0.56 -4.66 -9.30
CA TYR A 37 1.52 -5.03 -10.34
C TYR A 37 1.06 -6.20 -11.22
N CYS A 38 0.34 -7.18 -10.67
CA CYS A 38 -0.12 -8.35 -11.42
C CYS A 38 -1.54 -8.21 -11.97
N CYS A 39 -2.43 -7.46 -11.30
CA CYS A 39 -3.84 -7.36 -11.68
C CYS A 39 -4.18 -6.09 -12.48
N VAL A 40 -3.26 -5.12 -12.55
CA VAL A 40 -3.45 -3.90 -13.35
C VAL A 40 -2.81 -4.10 -14.71
N SER A 41 -3.63 -4.12 -15.76
CA SER A 41 -3.13 -4.20 -17.12
C SER A 41 -2.57 -2.85 -17.58
N PRO A 42 -1.64 -2.83 -18.54
CA PRO A 42 -1.08 -1.58 -19.09
C PRO A 42 -2.10 -0.66 -19.79
N THR A 43 -3.31 -1.15 -20.01
CA THR A 43 -4.44 -0.46 -20.62
C THR A 43 -5.43 0.09 -19.60
N ASP A 44 -5.31 -0.32 -18.34
CA ASP A 44 -6.18 0.13 -17.26
C ASP A 44 -5.75 1.53 -16.79
N ASP A 45 -6.64 2.20 -16.06
CA ASP A 45 -6.36 3.51 -15.48
C ASP A 45 -5.17 3.45 -14.50
N LEU A 46 -4.49 4.60 -14.36
CA LEU A 46 -3.38 4.73 -13.43
C LEU A 46 -3.79 4.39 -12.00
N THR A 47 -2.93 3.63 -11.34
CA THR A 47 -3.16 3.30 -9.94
C THR A 47 -3.07 4.56 -9.08
N LYS A 48 -3.83 4.59 -7.97
CA LYS A 48 -3.77 5.70 -7.02
C LYS A 48 -2.37 5.90 -6.44
N VAL A 49 -1.57 4.85 -6.38
CA VAL A 49 -0.18 4.90 -5.92
C VAL A 49 0.73 5.60 -6.95
N GLU A 50 0.55 5.32 -8.24
CA GLU A 50 1.26 6.02 -9.33
C GLU A 50 0.86 7.51 -9.40
N GLU A 51 -0.42 7.82 -9.24
CA GLU A 51 -0.93 9.22 -9.16
C GLU A 51 -0.37 9.95 -7.94
N TRP A 52 -0.36 9.31 -6.77
CA TRP A 52 0.23 9.86 -5.54
C TRP A 52 1.73 10.11 -5.67
N GLY A 53 2.47 9.17 -6.28
CA GLY A 53 3.90 9.28 -6.51
C GLY A 53 4.28 10.42 -7.45
N TYR A 54 3.50 10.61 -8.52
CA TYR A 54 3.66 11.76 -9.40
C TYR A 54 3.48 13.09 -8.64
N HIS A 55 2.44 13.18 -7.81
CA HIS A 55 2.17 14.39 -7.03
C HIS A 55 3.26 14.69 -5.97
N HIS A 56 3.86 13.66 -5.38
CA HIS A 56 4.94 13.82 -4.41
C HIS A 56 6.34 13.87 -5.04
N HIS A 57 6.41 14.03 -6.37
CA HIS A 57 7.67 14.07 -7.15
C HIS A 57 8.57 12.86 -6.88
N MET A 58 7.97 11.71 -6.61
CA MET A 58 8.68 10.46 -6.38
C MET A 58 9.07 9.87 -7.74
N HIS A 59 10.35 9.98 -8.10
CA HIS A 59 10.90 9.40 -9.33
C HIS A 59 11.04 7.87 -9.29
N MET A 60 10.25 7.17 -8.49
CA MET A 60 10.21 5.70 -8.46
C MET A 60 9.06 5.14 -9.30
N LYS A 61 9.26 3.91 -9.82
CA LYS A 61 8.23 3.17 -10.51
C LYS A 61 7.32 2.49 -9.47
N LEU A 62 6.17 3.10 -9.20
CA LEU A 62 5.23 2.66 -8.14
C LEU A 62 4.11 1.73 -8.64
N GLY A 63 4.09 1.43 -9.92
CA GLY A 63 3.14 0.51 -10.53
C GLY A 63 3.65 -0.06 -11.85
N PRO A 64 2.80 -0.70 -12.66
CA PRO A 64 3.23 -1.37 -13.88
C PRO A 64 3.57 -0.37 -15.00
N HIS A 65 2.97 0.82 -14.99
CA HIS A 65 3.12 1.81 -16.05
C HIS A 65 4.48 2.50 -16.01
N ARG A 66 4.96 2.93 -17.19
CA ARG A 66 6.19 3.72 -17.30
C ARG A 66 5.90 5.17 -16.92
N GLN A 67 6.87 5.85 -16.32
CA GLN A 67 6.75 7.26 -15.91
C GLN A 67 6.36 8.20 -17.07
N SER A 68 6.84 7.93 -18.29
CA SER A 68 6.43 8.71 -19.47
C SER A 68 4.94 8.58 -19.81
N VAL A 69 4.32 7.43 -19.52
CA VAL A 69 2.88 7.21 -19.70
C VAL A 69 2.10 7.93 -18.60
N ILE A 70 2.57 7.81 -17.36
CA ILE A 70 2.02 8.49 -16.19
C ILE A 70 1.98 10.01 -16.42
N GLU A 71 3.11 10.61 -16.82
CA GLU A 71 3.20 12.03 -17.12
C GLU A 71 2.25 12.43 -18.25
N ARG A 72 2.18 11.66 -19.34
CA ARG A 72 1.29 11.95 -20.47
C ARG A 72 -0.19 11.96 -20.06
N GLN A 73 -0.59 11.08 -19.16
CA GLN A 73 -1.98 10.97 -18.68
C GLN A 73 -2.32 12.00 -17.59
N LEU A 74 -1.39 12.30 -16.68
CA LEU A 74 -1.63 13.20 -15.55
C LEU A 74 -1.41 14.68 -15.92
N ARG A 75 -0.47 15.01 -16.82
CA ARG A 75 -0.18 16.38 -17.25
C ARG A 75 -1.42 17.17 -17.72
N PRO A 76 -2.31 16.66 -18.60
CA PRO A 76 -3.51 17.39 -19.00
C PRO A 76 -4.59 17.46 -17.91
N LYS A 77 -4.55 16.55 -16.92
CA LYS A 77 -5.52 16.47 -15.82
C LYS A 77 -5.19 17.49 -14.71
N TYR A 78 -3.91 17.64 -14.38
CA TYR A 78 -3.43 18.52 -13.31
C TYR A 78 -2.91 19.86 -13.81
N GLY A 79 -2.35 19.94 -15.02
CA GLY A 79 -1.89 21.21 -15.63
C GLY A 79 -3.01 22.18 -16.01
N LYS A 80 -4.28 21.82 -15.80
CA LYS A 80 -5.44 22.73 -15.91
C LYS A 80 -5.89 23.31 -14.57
N VAL A 81 -5.41 22.77 -13.45
CA VAL A 81 -5.80 23.17 -12.09
C VAL A 81 -4.92 24.33 -11.59
N ASP A 82 -3.77 24.56 -12.22
CA ASP A 82 -2.86 25.68 -11.95
C ASP A 82 -3.24 26.96 -12.75
N VAL A 83 -4.52 27.39 -12.71
CA VAL A 83 -4.98 28.70 -13.22
C VAL A 83 -5.79 29.44 -12.16
#